data_AF-S8C4R5-F1
#
_entry.id   AF-S8C4R5-F1
#
_cell.length_a   1.000
_cell.length_b   1.000
_cell.length_c   1.000
_cell.angle_alpha   90.00
_cell.angle_beta   90.00
_cell.angle_gamma   90.00
#
_symmetry.space_group_name_H-M   'P 1'
#
loop_
_entity.id
_entity.type
_entity.pdbx_description
1 polymer ?
#
loop_
_entity_poly.entity_id
_entity_poly.type
_entity_poly.pdbx_seq_one_letter_code
_entity_poly.pdbx_strand_id
1 'polypeptide(L)'
;TNEGWGDFSVKVSGEWDGYGADFTADGKPIHLPESVVPEAFREWDVKVFDWQTQCPTLAQSSANSPSLMYKTIKLLPTVGCEADAATRYSTLERNVTEGHDLPFAYHSNGSYVALWPSTVTNNLIELEHCLMKPGDKESRVRLIQAIDVQQSELKLLRVTVFIEQWYGPFRNGDQLGGCAIRDSAFAASEPLKLSQVSDVWQALSCAAPFDASHRMIQHLSKETVYQLKRNKGDFVLLPKQLWCWTTKAENGDTCFEVGWLVDEGKAITSKCAFSGSAELK
;
A
#
# COMPACT_ATOMS: atom_id res chain seq x y z
N THR A 1 15.37 -2.23 -22.41
CA THR A 1 15.91 -1.32 -21.39
C THR A 1 14.84 -1.12 -20.33
N ASN A 2 15.16 -1.36 -19.05
CA ASN A 2 14.24 -1.11 -17.94
C ASN A 2 14.34 0.36 -17.55
N GLU A 3 13.78 1.22 -18.40
CA GLU A 3 13.81 2.67 -18.21
C GLU A 3 13.29 3.03 -16.81
N GLY A 4 13.91 4.01 -16.15
CA GLY A 4 13.52 4.46 -14.81
C GLY A 4 13.79 3.46 -13.66
N TRP A 5 14.19 2.21 -13.93
CA TRP A 5 14.40 1.20 -12.87
C TRP A 5 15.55 1.57 -11.93
N GLY A 6 16.63 2.17 -12.45
CA GLY A 6 17.74 2.65 -11.62
C GLY A 6 17.25 3.68 -10.58
N ASP A 7 16.50 4.69 -11.02
CA ASP A 7 15.94 5.71 -10.12
C ASP A 7 14.91 5.14 -9.15
N PHE A 8 14.03 4.24 -9.63
CA PHE A 8 13.10 3.50 -8.79
C PHE A 8 13.85 2.72 -7.69
N SER A 9 14.89 1.98 -8.07
CA SER A 9 15.62 1.10 -7.17
C SER A 9 16.32 1.87 -6.04
N VAL A 10 16.88 3.04 -6.36
CA VAL A 10 17.52 3.93 -5.38
C VAL A 10 16.50 4.48 -4.39
N LYS A 11 15.31 4.86 -4.85
CA LYS A 11 14.29 5.50 -4.01
C LYS A 11 13.51 4.53 -3.14
N VAL A 12 13.29 3.30 -3.62
CA VAL A 12 12.49 2.30 -2.89
C VAL A 12 13.34 1.50 -1.88
N SER A 13 14.65 1.37 -2.11
CA SER A 13 15.54 0.55 -1.28
C SER A 13 15.89 1.21 0.05
N GLY A 14 15.90 0.42 1.12
CA GLY A 14 16.22 0.88 2.47
C GLY A 14 15.49 0.07 3.55
N GLU A 15 15.78 0.43 4.80
CA GLU A 15 14.97 0.10 5.96
C GLU A 15 13.85 1.13 6.09
N TRP A 16 12.63 0.66 6.26
CA TRP A 16 11.44 1.50 6.37
C TRP A 16 10.72 1.14 7.67
N ASP A 17 10.68 2.06 8.61
CA ASP A 17 10.01 1.85 9.90
C ASP A 17 8.67 2.60 9.92
N GLY A 18 7.68 2.06 10.61
CA GLY A 18 6.37 2.69 10.61
C GLY A 18 5.30 1.93 11.36
N TYR A 19 4.06 2.14 10.93
CA TYR A 19 2.89 1.49 11.49
C TYR A 19 2.02 0.90 10.40
N GLY A 20 1.34 -0.20 10.73
CA GLY A 20 0.39 -0.86 9.85
C GLY A 20 -0.95 -1.13 10.52
N ALA A 21 -2.07 -0.88 9.85
CA ALA A 21 -3.40 -1.16 10.39
C ALA A 21 -4.33 -1.74 9.32
N ASP A 22 -5.27 -2.56 9.75
CA ASP A 22 -6.28 -3.17 8.91
C ASP A 22 -7.61 -2.42 9.07
N PHE A 23 -8.32 -2.22 7.97
CA PHE A 23 -9.61 -1.56 7.90
C PHE A 23 -10.61 -2.45 7.15
N THR A 24 -11.87 -2.35 7.55
CA THR A 24 -13.00 -2.96 6.84
C THR A 24 -13.23 -2.27 5.49
N ALA A 25 -14.08 -2.86 4.64
CA ALA A 25 -14.51 -2.25 3.38
C ALA A 25 -15.23 -0.90 3.53
N ASP A 26 -15.75 -0.57 4.71
CA ASP A 26 -16.36 0.73 5.04
C ASP A 26 -15.40 1.69 5.77
N GLY A 27 -14.12 1.33 5.91
CA GLY A 27 -13.08 2.21 6.45
C GLY A 27 -13.00 2.26 7.97
N LYS A 28 -13.62 1.29 8.67
CA LYS A 28 -13.50 1.20 10.13
C LYS A 28 -12.23 0.44 10.50
N PRO A 29 -11.44 0.93 11.47
CA PRO A 29 -10.23 0.24 11.91
C PRO A 29 -10.59 -1.08 12.60
N ILE A 30 -9.77 -2.09 12.37
CA ILE A 30 -9.91 -3.44 12.94
C ILE A 30 -8.93 -3.58 14.10
N HIS A 31 -9.44 -4.03 15.24
CA HIS A 31 -8.62 -4.25 16.44
C HIS A 31 -7.62 -5.38 16.24
N LEU A 32 -6.46 -5.25 16.89
CA LEU A 32 -5.56 -6.38 17.03
C LEU A 32 -6.21 -7.48 17.89
N PRO A 33 -5.98 -8.77 17.58
CA PRO A 33 -6.58 -9.86 18.35
C PRO A 33 -6.04 -9.86 19.79
N GLU A 34 -6.88 -10.23 20.75
CA GLU A 34 -6.49 -10.24 22.17
C GLU A 34 -5.24 -11.09 22.46
N SER A 35 -5.01 -12.13 21.65
CA SER A 35 -3.85 -13.02 21.77
C SER A 35 -2.50 -12.33 21.57
N VAL A 36 -2.47 -11.14 20.97
CA VAL A 36 -1.22 -10.37 20.74
C VAL A 36 -1.17 -9.08 21.56
N VAL A 37 -2.25 -8.72 22.25
CA VAL A 37 -2.34 -7.48 23.02
C VAL A 37 -1.96 -7.77 24.48
N PRO A 38 -0.92 -7.09 25.01
CA PRO A 38 -0.55 -7.22 26.42
C PRO A 38 -1.74 -7.05 27.38
N GLU A 39 -1.72 -7.81 28.49
CA GLU A 39 -2.77 -7.78 29.51
C GLU A 39 -3.01 -6.37 30.08
N ALA A 40 -1.95 -5.59 30.28
CA ALA A 40 -2.07 -4.21 30.77
C ALA A 40 -2.99 -3.33 29.90
N PHE A 41 -2.92 -3.44 28.56
CA PHE A 41 -3.83 -2.70 27.68
C PHE A 41 -5.28 -3.15 27.84
N ARG A 42 -5.51 -4.44 28.10
CA ARG A 42 -6.85 -4.99 28.36
C ARG A 42 -7.41 -4.50 29.69
N GLU A 43 -6.58 -4.50 30.74
CA GLU A 43 -6.96 -3.97 32.07
C GLU A 43 -7.28 -2.47 32.03
N TRP A 44 -6.63 -1.72 31.14
CA TRP A 44 -6.85 -0.28 30.95
C TRP A 44 -7.93 0.06 29.91
N ASP A 45 -8.60 -0.93 29.32
CA ASP A 45 -9.57 -0.78 28.22
C ASP A 45 -9.00 0.00 27.01
N VAL A 46 -7.71 -0.16 26.76
CA VAL A 46 -7.01 0.47 25.64
C VAL A 46 -7.13 -0.41 24.40
N LYS A 47 -7.81 0.13 23.40
CA LYS A 47 -8.00 -0.51 22.09
C LYS A 47 -6.75 -0.32 21.22
N VAL A 48 -6.09 -1.42 20.88
CA VAL A 48 -4.92 -1.41 19.99
C VAL A 48 -5.36 -1.80 18.58
N PHE A 49 -4.99 -0.97 17.60
CA PHE A 49 -5.34 -1.17 16.18
C PHE A 49 -4.09 -1.33 15.30
N ASP A 50 -3.03 -0.62 15.64
CA ASP A 50 -1.84 -0.48 14.81
C ASP A 50 -0.76 -1.49 15.23
N TRP A 51 -0.18 -2.14 14.24
CA TRP A 51 1.10 -2.83 14.36
C TRP A 51 2.22 -1.81 14.26
N GLN A 52 3.26 -1.95 15.08
CA GLN A 52 4.55 -1.41 14.70
C GLN A 52 5.14 -2.30 13.60
N THR A 53 5.68 -1.69 12.55
CA THR A 53 6.15 -2.40 11.37
C THR A 53 7.53 -1.98 10.93
N GLN A 54 8.28 -2.93 10.39
CA GLN A 54 9.48 -2.67 9.60
C GLN A 54 9.33 -3.29 8.21
N CYS A 55 9.85 -2.58 7.21
CA CYS A 55 9.76 -2.96 5.81
C CYS A 55 11.10 -2.87 5.08
N PRO A 56 12.10 -3.71 5.44
CA PRO A 56 13.35 -3.80 4.68
C PRO A 56 13.02 -4.09 3.21
N THR A 57 13.44 -3.19 2.34
CA THR A 57 13.15 -3.22 0.90
C THR A 57 14.47 -3.13 0.13
N LEU A 58 14.66 -4.01 -0.84
CA LEU A 58 15.81 -3.99 -1.73
C LEU A 58 15.37 -4.18 -3.18
N ALA A 59 15.69 -3.21 -4.01
CA ALA A 59 15.60 -3.33 -5.46
C ALA A 59 17.00 -3.33 -6.07
N GLN A 60 17.31 -4.31 -6.91
CA GLN A 60 18.62 -4.39 -7.55
C GLN A 60 18.61 -3.68 -8.90
N SER A 61 19.61 -2.83 -9.13
CA SER A 61 19.81 -2.11 -10.38
C SER A 61 20.74 -2.83 -11.37
N SER A 62 21.11 -4.10 -11.13
CA SER A 62 22.08 -4.80 -11.99
C SER A 62 21.51 -4.98 -13.41
N ALA A 63 22.38 -4.77 -14.39
CA ALA A 63 22.07 -4.13 -15.67
C ALA A 63 21.02 -4.78 -16.59
N ASN A 64 20.48 -5.98 -16.28
CA ASN A 64 19.61 -6.71 -17.20
C ASN A 64 18.32 -7.28 -16.59
N SER A 65 18.18 -7.43 -15.27
CA SER A 65 17.03 -8.11 -14.67
C SER A 65 16.46 -7.29 -13.50
N PRO A 66 15.26 -6.68 -13.64
CA PRO A 66 14.66 -5.92 -12.55
C PRO A 66 14.27 -6.90 -11.43
N SER A 67 14.68 -6.59 -10.20
CA SER A 67 14.24 -7.35 -9.02
C SER A 67 13.96 -6.45 -7.83
N LEU A 68 12.88 -6.74 -7.12
CA LEU A 68 12.46 -6.08 -5.88
C LEU A 68 12.12 -7.17 -4.87
N MET A 69 12.66 -7.09 -3.67
CA MET A 69 12.23 -7.89 -2.53
C MET A 69 11.97 -6.97 -1.36
N TYR A 70 10.93 -7.27 -0.59
CA TYR A 70 10.77 -6.66 0.72
C TYR A 70 10.13 -7.62 1.71
N LYS A 71 10.28 -7.30 2.99
CA LYS A 71 9.61 -8.02 4.08
C LYS A 71 8.73 -7.08 4.85
N THR A 72 7.45 -7.40 5.06
CA THR A 72 6.65 -6.72 6.07
C THR A 72 6.79 -7.49 7.38
N ILE A 73 7.51 -6.91 8.33
CA ILE A 73 7.71 -7.44 9.68
C ILE A 73 6.75 -6.71 10.62
N LYS A 74 5.84 -7.46 11.27
CA LYS A 74 4.97 -6.93 12.32
C LYS A 74 5.57 -7.26 13.68
N LEU A 75 5.61 -6.28 14.57
CA LEU A 75 6.12 -6.42 15.93
C LEU A 75 4.95 -6.48 16.92
N LEU A 76 5.11 -7.25 18.00
CA LEU A 76 4.13 -7.28 19.09
C LEU A 76 4.06 -5.91 19.77
N PRO A 77 2.85 -5.44 20.12
CA PRO A 77 2.71 -4.28 21.00
C PRO A 77 3.40 -4.54 22.35
N THR A 78 4.15 -3.57 22.84
CA THR A 78 4.86 -3.64 24.13
C THR A 78 4.38 -2.55 25.07
N VAL A 79 4.54 -2.77 26.38
CA VAL A 79 4.20 -1.80 27.45
C VAL A 79 5.35 -1.72 28.45
N GLY A 80 5.51 -0.57 29.11
CA GLY A 80 6.49 -0.39 30.18
C GLY A 80 7.95 -0.48 29.72
N CYS A 81 8.84 -0.94 30.60
CA CYS A 81 10.29 -1.05 30.32
C CYS A 81 10.64 -2.11 29.26
N GLU A 82 9.67 -2.92 28.82
CA GLU A 82 9.83 -3.87 27.70
C GLU A 82 9.71 -3.19 26.33
N ALA A 83 9.42 -1.89 26.28
CA ALA A 83 9.39 -1.10 25.05
C ALA A 83 10.74 -1.10 24.30
N ASP A 84 11.85 -1.40 24.97
CA ASP A 84 13.18 -1.51 24.34
C ASP A 84 13.42 -2.89 23.68
N ALA A 85 12.52 -3.87 23.87
CA ALA A 85 12.62 -5.22 23.32
C ALA A 85 11.57 -5.46 22.22
N ALA A 86 11.94 -5.17 20.97
CA ALA A 86 11.09 -5.46 19.82
C ALA A 86 10.97 -6.98 19.60
N THR A 87 9.76 -7.52 19.77
CA THR A 87 9.45 -8.93 19.50
C THR A 87 8.70 -9.07 18.18
N ARG A 88 9.21 -9.92 17.30
CA ARG A 88 8.57 -10.21 16.00
C ARG A 88 7.33 -11.06 16.18
N TYR A 89 6.19 -10.60 15.65
CA TYR A 89 4.96 -11.38 15.55
C TYR A 89 4.92 -12.19 14.25
N SER A 90 5.13 -11.53 13.11
CA SER A 90 5.05 -12.17 11.79
C SER A 90 5.98 -11.51 10.78
N THR A 91 6.38 -12.27 9.76
CA THR A 91 7.09 -11.76 8.58
C THR A 91 6.40 -12.26 7.33
N LEU A 92 6.00 -11.32 6.47
CA LEU A 92 5.54 -11.59 5.10
C LEU A 92 6.63 -11.14 4.14
N GLU A 93 7.07 -12.00 3.23
CA GLU A 93 8.05 -11.66 2.20
C GLU A 93 7.38 -11.62 0.83
N ARG A 94 7.70 -10.60 0.03
CA ARG A 94 7.23 -10.45 -1.35
C ARG A 94 8.40 -10.17 -2.27
N ASN A 95 8.35 -10.80 -3.44
CA ASN A 95 9.44 -10.84 -4.41
C ASN A 95 8.89 -10.58 -5.82
N VAL A 96 9.53 -9.66 -6.54
CA VAL A 96 9.33 -9.40 -7.96
C VAL A 96 10.67 -9.65 -8.63
N THR A 97 10.68 -10.52 -9.64
CA THR A 97 11.87 -10.89 -10.42
C THR A 97 11.50 -10.93 -11.90
N GLU A 98 12.47 -11.07 -12.81
CA GLU A 98 12.20 -11.12 -14.25
C GLU A 98 11.23 -12.25 -14.66
N GLY A 99 11.22 -13.37 -13.91
CA GLY A 99 10.27 -14.48 -14.07
C GLY A 99 9.00 -14.33 -13.25
N HIS A 100 8.66 -13.13 -12.78
CA HIS A 100 7.45 -12.87 -12.02
C HIS A 100 6.24 -12.92 -12.94
N ASP A 101 5.33 -13.85 -12.69
CA ASP A 101 4.14 -14.06 -13.52
C ASP A 101 2.98 -13.10 -13.21
N LEU A 102 3.15 -12.22 -12.20
CA LEU A 102 2.11 -11.31 -11.77
C LEU A 102 2.40 -9.85 -12.19
N PRO A 103 1.37 -9.08 -12.53
CA PRO A 103 1.52 -7.68 -12.90
C PRO A 103 2.18 -6.82 -11.81
N PHE A 104 3.21 -6.08 -12.21
CA PHE A 104 3.93 -5.10 -11.41
C PHE A 104 4.25 -3.88 -12.26
N ALA A 105 3.79 -2.70 -11.85
CA ALA A 105 4.14 -1.45 -12.51
C ALA A 105 4.83 -0.50 -11.54
N TYR A 106 5.88 0.18 -12.01
CA TYR A 106 6.68 1.08 -11.20
C TYR A 106 6.85 2.44 -11.88
N HIS A 107 7.02 3.47 -11.06
CA HIS A 107 7.41 4.81 -11.50
C HIS A 107 8.82 5.11 -10.99
N SER A 108 9.61 5.87 -11.75
CA SER A 108 10.97 6.28 -11.39
C SER A 108 11.07 7.06 -10.06
N ASN A 109 9.94 7.48 -9.46
CA ASN A 109 9.90 8.16 -8.16
C ASN A 109 9.91 7.19 -6.95
N GLY A 110 9.89 5.87 -7.17
CA GLY A 110 9.82 4.86 -6.11
C GLY A 110 8.41 4.33 -5.83
N SER A 111 7.38 4.91 -6.45
CA SER A 111 6.00 4.42 -6.34
C SER A 111 5.80 3.18 -7.21
N TYR A 112 4.94 2.27 -6.79
CA TYR A 112 4.59 1.07 -7.56
C TYR A 112 3.16 0.61 -7.30
N VAL A 113 2.67 -0.25 -8.18
CA VAL A 113 1.45 -1.04 -7.99
C VAL A 113 1.77 -2.51 -8.31
N ALA A 114 1.31 -3.42 -7.46
CA ALA A 114 1.59 -4.84 -7.55
C ALA A 114 0.33 -5.65 -7.30
N LEU A 115 0.15 -6.71 -8.09
CA LEU A 115 -0.92 -7.68 -7.88
C LEU A 115 -0.35 -8.94 -7.22
N TRP A 116 -0.99 -9.40 -6.15
CA TRP A 116 -0.59 -10.60 -5.42
C TRP A 116 -1.76 -11.58 -5.29
N PRO A 117 -1.55 -12.89 -5.51
CA PRO A 117 -2.57 -13.89 -5.21
C PRO A 117 -2.69 -14.04 -3.70
N SER A 118 -3.89 -14.33 -3.22
CA SER A 118 -4.04 -14.81 -1.86
C SER A 118 -3.47 -16.21 -1.72
N THR A 119 -2.74 -16.44 -0.64
CA THR A 119 -2.26 -17.76 -0.23
C THR A 119 -3.34 -18.61 0.46
N VAL A 120 -4.51 -18.04 0.75
CA VAL A 120 -5.55 -18.65 1.58
C VAL A 120 -6.75 -19.11 0.76
N THR A 121 -7.18 -18.31 -0.24
CA THR A 121 -8.34 -18.61 -1.07
C THR A 121 -8.09 -18.24 -2.52
N ASN A 122 -8.38 -19.15 -3.45
CA ASN A 122 -8.13 -18.94 -4.90
C ASN A 122 -8.89 -17.74 -5.51
N ASN A 123 -9.91 -17.22 -4.82
CA ASN A 123 -10.75 -16.12 -5.30
C ASN A 123 -10.36 -14.77 -4.69
N LEU A 124 -9.31 -14.69 -3.88
CA LEU A 124 -8.88 -13.43 -3.27
C LEU A 124 -7.59 -12.94 -3.93
N ILE A 125 -7.58 -11.68 -4.32
CA ILE A 125 -6.38 -10.98 -4.80
C ILE A 125 -6.07 -9.81 -3.88
N GLU A 126 -4.79 -9.51 -3.73
CA GLU A 126 -4.30 -8.33 -3.01
C GLU A 126 -3.69 -7.36 -4.01
N LEU A 127 -4.32 -6.20 -4.13
CA LEU A 127 -3.81 -5.10 -4.94
C LEU A 127 -3.06 -4.13 -4.03
N GLU A 128 -1.75 -4.10 -4.15
CA GLU A 128 -0.88 -3.22 -3.37
C GLU A 128 -0.48 -1.99 -4.18
N HIS A 129 -0.61 -0.83 -3.56
CA HIS A 129 -0.15 0.45 -4.06
C HIS A 129 0.85 1.04 -3.07
N CYS A 130 2.06 1.35 -3.53
CA CYS A 130 3.05 2.10 -2.76
C CYS A 130 3.18 3.50 -3.36
N LEU A 131 2.89 4.52 -2.56
CA LEU A 131 2.96 5.92 -2.95
C LEU A 131 4.09 6.61 -2.19
N MET A 132 5.07 7.12 -2.93
CA MET A 132 6.12 7.98 -2.38
C MET A 132 5.60 9.41 -2.27
N LYS A 133 5.86 10.08 -1.14
CA LYS A 133 5.43 11.46 -0.96
C LYS A 133 6.15 12.38 -1.95
N PRO A 134 5.44 13.22 -2.73
CA PRO A 134 6.09 14.18 -3.61
C PRO A 134 6.96 15.17 -2.82
N GLY A 135 8.20 15.35 -3.25
CA GLY A 135 9.16 16.26 -2.59
C GLY A 135 9.81 15.71 -1.31
N ASP A 136 9.38 14.55 -0.82
CA ASP A 136 9.91 13.90 0.37
C ASP A 136 10.24 12.43 0.05
N LYS A 137 11.54 12.13 -0.01
CA LYS A 137 12.03 10.80 -0.39
C LYS A 137 11.99 9.80 0.75
N GLU A 138 11.69 10.26 1.96
CA GLU A 138 11.77 9.45 3.17
C GLU A 138 10.38 9.09 3.72
N SER A 139 9.30 9.59 3.11
CA SER A 139 7.93 9.20 3.49
C SER A 139 7.25 8.41 2.39
N ARG A 140 6.67 7.26 2.75
CA ARG A 140 5.80 6.51 1.85
C ARG A 140 4.58 5.94 2.57
N VAL A 141 3.56 5.63 1.80
CA VAL A 141 2.41 4.85 2.25
C VAL A 141 2.24 3.64 1.36
N ARG A 142 1.87 2.50 1.95
CA ARG A 142 1.45 1.31 1.20
C ARG A 142 0.01 0.98 1.56
N LEU A 143 -0.85 0.94 0.56
CA LEU A 143 -2.25 0.55 0.70
C LEU A 143 -2.46 -0.77 -0.03
N ILE A 144 -3.01 -1.76 0.65
CA ILE A 144 -3.32 -3.07 0.10
C ILE A 144 -4.82 -3.27 0.14
N GLN A 145 -5.44 -3.37 -1.02
CA GLN A 145 -6.86 -3.68 -1.16
C GLN A 145 -7.03 -5.20 -1.34
N ALA A 146 -7.70 -5.84 -0.39
CA ALA A 146 -8.08 -7.24 -0.48
C ALA A 146 -9.41 -7.34 -1.25
N ILE A 147 -9.37 -7.96 -2.44
CA ILE A 147 -10.48 -7.98 -3.39
C ILE A 147 -10.93 -9.42 -3.62
N ASP A 148 -12.20 -9.69 -3.34
CA ASP A 148 -12.85 -10.95 -3.67
C ASP A 148 -13.28 -10.95 -5.14
N VAL A 149 -12.97 -12.05 -5.83
CA VAL A 149 -13.22 -12.28 -7.25
C VAL A 149 -14.26 -13.39 -7.36
N GLN A 150 -15.53 -13.03 -7.55
CA GLN A 150 -16.63 -13.99 -7.68
C GLN A 150 -17.26 -13.92 -9.06
N GLN A 151 -17.07 -14.97 -9.86
CA GLN A 151 -17.60 -15.17 -11.22
C GLN A 151 -17.16 -14.12 -12.27
N SER A 152 -17.30 -12.83 -11.99
CA SER A 152 -16.76 -11.65 -12.70
C SER A 152 -16.96 -10.35 -11.89
N GLU A 153 -17.38 -10.45 -10.62
CA GLU A 153 -17.56 -9.31 -9.73
C GLU A 153 -16.34 -9.15 -8.82
N LEU A 154 -15.83 -7.93 -8.75
CA LEU A 154 -14.70 -7.55 -7.90
C LEU A 154 -15.22 -6.75 -6.71
N LYS A 155 -15.08 -7.32 -5.51
CA LYS A 155 -15.59 -6.71 -4.28
C LYS A 155 -14.47 -6.43 -3.30
N LEU A 156 -14.34 -5.18 -2.86
CA LEU A 156 -13.43 -4.82 -1.77
C LEU A 156 -13.90 -5.46 -0.46
N LEU A 157 -13.01 -6.19 0.22
CA LEU A 157 -13.27 -6.78 1.53
C LEU A 157 -12.61 -6.01 2.67
N ARG A 158 -11.38 -5.58 2.44
CA ARG A 158 -10.49 -4.99 3.46
C ARG A 158 -9.49 -4.06 2.80
N VAL A 159 -9.04 -3.07 3.54
CA VAL A 159 -7.86 -2.25 3.21
C VAL A 159 -6.83 -2.40 4.32
N THR A 160 -5.60 -2.73 3.99
CA THR A 160 -4.46 -2.64 4.91
C THR A 160 -3.64 -1.40 4.55
N VAL A 161 -3.31 -0.59 5.55
CA VAL A 161 -2.53 0.64 5.36
C VAL A 161 -1.24 0.54 6.15
N PHE A 162 -0.11 0.84 5.51
CA PHE A 162 1.18 1.07 6.13
C PHE A 162 1.62 2.51 5.91
N ILE A 163 2.09 3.15 6.97
CA ILE A 163 2.67 4.50 6.93
C ILE A 163 4.11 4.37 7.40
N GLU A 164 5.04 4.65 6.49
CA GLU A 164 6.43 4.23 6.63
C GLU A 164 7.38 5.41 6.39
N GLN A 165 8.38 5.53 7.25
CA GLN A 165 9.48 6.48 7.16
C GLN A 165 10.78 5.72 6.85
N TRP A 166 11.59 6.26 5.96
CA TRP A 166 12.92 5.74 5.69
C TRP A 166 13.78 5.88 6.93
N TYR A 167 14.32 4.77 7.40
CA TYR A 167 15.17 4.70 8.60
C TYR A 167 16.67 4.68 8.23
N GLY A 168 17.03 3.94 7.18
CA GLY A 168 18.42 3.72 6.86
C GLY A 168 18.66 2.88 5.61
N PRO A 169 19.94 2.67 5.24
CA PRO A 169 20.30 1.73 4.19
C PRO A 169 19.83 0.31 4.52
N PHE A 170 19.52 -0.47 3.47
CA PHE A 170 19.06 -1.86 3.62
C PHE A 170 20.02 -2.71 4.47
N ARG A 171 19.47 -3.35 5.49
CA ARG A 171 20.12 -4.30 6.41
C ARG A 171 19.25 -5.54 6.61
N ASN A 172 18.32 -5.82 5.70
CA ASN A 172 17.46 -7.00 5.72
C ASN A 172 16.66 -7.22 7.02
N GLY A 173 16.41 -6.14 7.79
CA GLY A 173 15.76 -6.24 9.10
C GLY A 173 16.65 -6.85 10.21
N ASP A 174 17.98 -6.75 10.09
CA ASP A 174 18.95 -7.24 11.10
C ASP A 174 18.83 -6.51 12.45
N GLN A 175 18.25 -5.31 12.46
CA GLN A 175 17.99 -4.52 13.67
C GLN A 175 16.50 -4.20 13.77
N LEU A 176 15.87 -4.70 14.83
CA LEU A 176 14.50 -4.34 15.16
C LEU A 176 14.50 -3.03 15.94
N GLY A 177 13.92 -1.96 15.38
CA GLY A 177 13.74 -0.70 16.09
C GLY A 177 12.61 -0.82 17.11
N GLY A 178 12.88 -0.54 18.39
CA GLY A 178 11.88 -0.64 19.48
C GLY A 178 11.10 0.64 19.78
N CYS A 179 11.49 1.79 19.20
CA CYS A 179 11.05 3.09 19.72
C CYS A 179 10.23 3.94 18.72
N ALA A 180 9.35 3.31 17.95
CA ALA A 180 8.33 4.02 17.18
C ALA A 180 7.00 4.04 17.96
N ILE A 181 7.00 4.39 19.26
CA ILE A 181 5.75 4.60 20.04
C ILE A 181 5.77 6.02 20.58
N ARG A 182 5.80 7.02 19.69
CA ARG A 182 5.63 8.41 20.11
C ARG A 182 4.22 8.96 19.95
N ASP A 183 3.34 8.33 19.18
CA ASP A 183 1.91 8.70 19.09
C ASP A 183 1.08 7.56 18.46
N SER A 184 0.91 6.43 19.17
CA SER A 184 0.18 5.27 18.65
C SER A 184 -1.34 5.46 18.72
N ALA A 185 -1.95 5.84 17.60
CA ALA A 185 -3.07 5.08 17.02
C ALA A 185 -3.55 5.79 15.75
N PHE A 186 -2.79 5.74 14.66
CA PHE A 186 -3.21 6.47 13.45
C PHE A 186 -4.53 5.91 12.94
N ALA A 187 -4.76 4.61 13.08
CA ALA A 187 -6.00 3.95 12.69
C ALA A 187 -7.24 4.48 13.41
N ALA A 188 -7.08 4.97 14.65
CA ALA A 188 -8.17 5.53 15.44
C ALA A 188 -8.35 7.06 15.24
N SER A 189 -7.46 7.71 14.48
CA SER A 189 -7.59 9.15 14.21
C SER A 189 -8.70 9.44 13.19
N GLU A 190 -9.13 10.70 13.12
CA GLU A 190 -10.23 11.09 12.23
C GLU A 190 -9.95 10.74 10.76
N PRO A 191 -10.88 10.06 10.07
CA PRO A 191 -10.79 9.83 8.64
C PRO A 191 -10.83 11.13 7.84
N LEU A 192 -10.25 11.09 6.64
CA LEU A 192 -10.36 12.16 5.65
C LEU A 192 -11.83 12.51 5.37
N LYS A 193 -12.15 13.81 5.21
CA LYS A 193 -13.53 14.22 4.88
C LYS A 193 -13.77 14.07 3.39
N LEU A 194 -14.94 13.56 3.01
CA LEU A 194 -15.32 13.38 1.60
C LEU A 194 -15.18 14.68 0.80
N SER A 195 -15.57 15.82 1.39
CA SER A 195 -15.51 17.14 0.76
C SER A 195 -14.10 17.58 0.35
N GLN A 196 -13.05 16.97 0.89
CA GLN A 196 -11.66 17.27 0.54
C GLN A 196 -11.20 16.53 -0.72
N VAL A 197 -11.96 15.52 -1.19
CA VAL A 197 -11.61 14.69 -2.34
C VAL A 197 -12.68 14.65 -3.42
N SER A 198 -13.94 14.86 -3.06
CA SER A 198 -15.09 14.76 -3.96
C SER A 198 -15.28 16.04 -4.79
N ASP A 199 -14.40 16.27 -5.76
CA ASP A 199 -14.55 17.35 -6.74
C ASP A 199 -13.85 17.02 -8.07
N VAL A 200 -13.69 18.02 -8.93
CA VAL A 200 -12.96 17.98 -10.18
C VAL A 200 -11.46 18.16 -9.90
N TRP A 201 -10.68 17.22 -10.40
CA TRP A 201 -9.24 17.21 -10.32
C TRP A 201 -8.64 17.25 -11.72
N GLN A 202 -7.59 18.05 -11.89
CA GLN A 202 -6.70 17.95 -13.03
C GLN A 202 -5.52 17.09 -12.62
N ALA A 203 -5.24 16.04 -13.39
CA ALA A 203 -4.21 15.08 -13.06
C ALA A 203 -3.22 14.92 -14.22
N LEU A 204 -1.95 14.77 -13.86
CA LEU A 204 -0.91 14.17 -14.68
C LEU A 204 -0.84 12.70 -14.29
N SER A 205 -1.02 11.80 -15.25
CA SER A 205 -0.96 10.35 -14.98
C SER A 205 -0.13 9.62 -16.01
N CYS A 206 0.63 8.66 -15.50
CA CYS A 206 1.28 7.62 -16.28
C CYS A 206 0.44 6.34 -16.18
N ALA A 207 0.40 5.55 -17.26
CA ALA A 207 -0.28 4.26 -17.27
C ALA A 207 0.61 3.21 -17.96
N ALA A 208 0.51 1.97 -17.49
CA ALA A 208 1.15 0.80 -18.09
C ALA A 208 0.04 -0.21 -18.42
N PRO A 209 -0.18 -0.54 -19.70
CA PRO A 209 -1.18 -1.54 -20.06
C PRO A 209 -0.66 -2.95 -19.76
N PHE A 210 -1.53 -3.81 -19.26
CA PHE A 210 -1.26 -5.24 -19.12
C PHE A 210 -2.18 -5.99 -20.07
N ASP A 211 -1.61 -6.62 -21.09
CA ASP A 211 -2.29 -7.62 -21.91
C ASP A 211 -1.60 -8.99 -21.74
N ALA A 212 -2.31 -10.06 -22.12
CA ALA A 212 -1.85 -11.44 -21.95
C ALA A 212 -0.55 -11.79 -22.70
N SER A 213 0.00 -10.87 -23.51
CA SER A 213 1.20 -11.07 -24.34
C SER A 213 2.44 -10.29 -23.85
N HIS A 214 2.33 -9.57 -22.73
CA HIS A 214 3.32 -8.58 -22.31
C HIS A 214 4.17 -8.99 -21.10
N ARG A 215 5.26 -8.21 -20.90
CA ARG A 215 6.09 -8.28 -19.71
C ARG A 215 5.26 -7.92 -18.48
N MET A 216 5.40 -8.73 -17.43
CA MET A 216 4.70 -8.53 -16.16
C MET A 216 5.31 -7.41 -15.31
N ILE A 217 6.48 -6.89 -15.67
CA ILE A 217 7.12 -5.73 -15.04
C ILE A 217 7.11 -4.57 -16.03
N GLN A 218 6.42 -3.48 -15.69
CA GLN A 218 6.19 -2.33 -16.59
C GLN A 218 6.59 -0.99 -15.96
N HIS A 219 7.16 -0.10 -16.77
CA HIS A 219 7.48 1.27 -16.35
C HIS A 219 6.33 2.24 -16.67
N LEU A 220 5.97 3.07 -15.70
CA LEU A 220 5.01 4.15 -15.82
C LEU A 220 5.72 5.43 -16.29
N SER A 221 5.83 5.65 -17.61
CA SER A 221 6.62 6.80 -18.15
C SER A 221 5.84 7.84 -18.94
N LYS A 222 4.72 7.48 -19.58
CA LYS A 222 3.99 8.40 -20.45
C LYS A 222 2.97 9.22 -19.68
N GLU A 223 3.32 10.46 -19.37
CA GLU A 223 2.40 11.40 -18.73
C GLU A 223 1.32 11.87 -19.70
N THR A 224 0.08 11.81 -19.23
CA THR A 224 -1.09 12.36 -19.91
C THR A 224 -1.85 13.26 -18.95
N VAL A 225 -2.28 14.41 -19.46
CA VAL A 225 -3.15 15.32 -18.72
C VAL A 225 -4.59 14.88 -18.95
N TYR A 226 -5.33 14.70 -17.87
CA TYR A 226 -6.76 14.45 -17.95
C TYR A 226 -7.49 15.11 -16.79
N GLN A 227 -8.79 15.32 -16.96
CA GLN A 227 -9.68 15.75 -15.90
C GLN A 227 -10.43 14.53 -15.36
N LEU A 228 -10.54 14.47 -14.05
CA LEU A 228 -11.26 13.45 -13.33
C LEU A 228 -12.25 14.12 -12.39
N LYS A 229 -13.50 13.67 -12.41
CA LYS A 229 -14.48 14.08 -11.42
C LYS A 229 -14.74 12.93 -10.46
N ARG A 230 -14.47 13.15 -9.18
CA ARG A 230 -14.76 12.20 -8.09
C ARG A 230 -16.12 12.52 -7.48
N ASN A 231 -17.17 11.89 -8.02
CA ASN A 231 -18.56 12.17 -7.57
C ASN A 231 -19.49 10.95 -7.52
N LYS A 232 -19.06 9.80 -8.03
CA LYS A 232 -19.83 8.55 -8.06
C LYS A 232 -18.91 7.39 -7.75
N GLY A 233 -19.39 6.40 -7.01
CA GLY A 233 -18.60 5.23 -6.59
C GLY A 233 -18.40 5.16 -5.09
N ASP A 234 -17.75 4.08 -4.65
CA ASP A 234 -17.64 3.72 -3.24
C ASP A 234 -16.33 4.27 -2.67
N PHE A 235 -16.45 5.23 -1.76
CA PHE A 235 -15.31 5.79 -1.05
C PHE A 235 -15.08 5.07 0.27
N VAL A 236 -13.81 4.72 0.49
CA VAL A 236 -13.31 4.33 1.81
C VAL A 236 -12.41 5.46 2.28
N LEU A 237 -12.92 6.30 3.18
CA LEU A 237 -12.17 7.42 3.73
C LEU A 237 -11.36 6.92 4.92
N LEU A 238 -10.06 7.18 4.89
CA LEU A 238 -9.12 6.61 5.85
C LEU A 238 -8.40 7.72 6.63
N PRO A 239 -7.87 7.41 7.82
CA PRO A 239 -7.01 8.33 8.54
C PRO A 239 -5.78 8.76 7.73
N LYS A 240 -5.07 9.77 8.24
CA LYS A 240 -3.79 10.26 7.66
C LYS A 240 -3.91 10.72 6.21
N GLN A 241 -5.07 11.29 5.88
CA GLN A 241 -5.38 11.89 4.58
C GLN A 241 -5.38 10.89 3.42
N LEU A 242 -5.75 9.64 3.70
CA LEU A 242 -5.79 8.56 2.74
C LEU A 242 -7.22 8.25 2.31
N TRP A 243 -7.39 7.68 1.12
CA TRP A 243 -8.65 7.10 0.69
C TRP A 243 -8.46 5.95 -0.27
N CYS A 244 -9.48 5.12 -0.37
CA CYS A 244 -9.73 4.27 -1.52
C CYS A 244 -11.00 4.73 -2.24
N TRP A 245 -11.05 4.49 -3.54
CA TRP A 245 -12.22 4.77 -4.35
C TRP A 245 -12.40 3.66 -5.38
N THR A 246 -13.57 3.03 -5.36
CA THR A 246 -13.94 2.00 -6.35
C THR A 246 -15.00 2.57 -7.29
N THR A 247 -14.78 2.38 -8.58
CA THR A 247 -15.73 2.78 -9.63
C THR A 247 -16.03 1.62 -10.54
N LYS A 248 -17.27 1.57 -11.03
CA LYS A 248 -17.72 0.62 -12.04
C LYS A 248 -18.21 1.39 -13.25
N ALA A 249 -17.63 1.10 -14.41
CA ALA A 249 -18.02 1.71 -15.68
C ALA A 249 -19.23 0.98 -16.28
N GLU A 250 -19.93 1.65 -17.21
CA GLU A 250 -21.12 1.10 -17.87
C GLU A 250 -20.82 -0.17 -18.68
N ASN A 251 -19.58 -0.31 -19.18
CA ASN A 251 -19.11 -1.50 -19.88
C ASN A 251 -18.76 -2.68 -18.95
N GLY A 252 -18.97 -2.52 -17.63
CA GLY A 252 -18.68 -3.53 -16.62
C GLY A 252 -17.27 -3.47 -16.03
N ASP A 253 -16.37 -2.63 -16.57
CA ASP A 253 -15.02 -2.48 -16.03
C ASP A 253 -15.05 -1.94 -14.61
N THR A 254 -14.13 -2.40 -13.77
CA THR A 254 -14.00 -1.95 -12.38
C THR A 254 -12.62 -1.35 -12.16
N CYS A 255 -12.56 -0.17 -11.55
CA CYS A 255 -11.31 0.51 -11.24
C CYS A 255 -11.18 0.69 -9.72
N PHE A 256 -10.05 0.24 -9.19
CA PHE A 256 -9.64 0.45 -7.81
C PHE A 256 -8.59 1.55 -7.78
N GLU A 257 -8.88 2.62 -7.06
CA GLU A 257 -7.98 3.74 -6.84
C GLU A 257 -7.65 3.84 -5.35
N VAL A 258 -6.41 4.18 -5.06
CA VAL A 258 -6.01 4.73 -3.76
C VAL A 258 -5.44 6.13 -3.95
N GLY A 259 -5.50 6.93 -2.89
CA GLY A 259 -4.85 8.21 -2.91
C GLY A 259 -4.43 8.72 -1.55
N TRP A 260 -3.54 9.71 -1.63
CA TRP A 260 -2.98 10.42 -0.49
C TRP A 260 -3.03 11.93 -0.77
N LEU A 261 -3.72 12.66 0.11
CA LEU A 261 -3.83 14.11 0.04
C LEU A 261 -2.62 14.66 0.78
N VAL A 262 -1.70 15.23 0.03
CA VAL A 262 -0.37 15.63 0.52
C VAL A 262 -0.34 17.09 0.93
N ASP A 263 -1.28 17.89 0.41
CA ASP A 263 -1.47 19.31 0.66
C ASP A 263 -2.90 19.70 0.22
N GLU A 264 -3.36 20.89 0.59
CA GLU A 264 -4.67 21.39 0.18
C GLU A 264 -4.78 21.45 -1.36
N GLY A 265 -5.74 20.70 -1.91
CA GLY A 265 -5.93 20.60 -3.35
C GLY A 265 -4.82 19.86 -4.11
N LYS A 266 -3.92 19.13 -3.42
CA LYS A 266 -2.89 18.31 -4.07
C LYS A 266 -2.89 16.89 -3.55
N ALA A 267 -2.91 15.96 -4.48
CA ALA A 267 -3.01 14.54 -4.23
C ALA A 267 -2.04 13.76 -5.11
N ILE A 268 -1.57 12.63 -4.59
CA ILE A 268 -1.01 11.54 -5.39
C ILE A 268 -1.99 10.37 -5.36
N THR A 269 -2.21 9.73 -6.50
CA THR A 269 -3.11 8.58 -6.62
C THR A 269 -2.47 7.47 -7.43
N SER A 270 -2.83 6.23 -7.13
CA SER A 270 -2.51 5.06 -7.94
C SER A 270 -3.79 4.29 -8.22
N LYS A 271 -3.90 3.72 -9.41
CA LYS A 271 -5.13 3.08 -9.89
C LYS A 271 -4.81 1.78 -10.62
N CYS A 272 -5.76 0.88 -10.59
CA CYS A 272 -5.70 -0.40 -11.28
C CYS A 272 -7.08 -0.67 -11.88
N ALA A 273 -7.14 -0.93 -13.19
CA ALA A 273 -8.38 -1.16 -13.90
C ALA A 273 -8.50 -2.63 -14.28
N PHE A 274 -9.70 -3.17 -14.11
CA PHE A 274 -10.06 -4.53 -14.48
C PHE A 274 -11.19 -4.49 -15.51
N SER A 275 -11.15 -5.43 -16.45
CA SER A 275 -12.22 -5.67 -17.40
C SER A 275 -13.50 -6.16 -16.68
N GLY A 276 -14.63 -6.14 -17.39
CA GLY A 276 -15.85 -6.82 -16.94
C GLY A 276 -15.71 -8.35 -16.76
N SER A 277 -14.61 -8.97 -17.21
CA SER A 277 -14.26 -10.37 -16.95
C SER A 277 -13.25 -10.54 -15.80
N ALA A 278 -13.01 -9.49 -15.01
CA ALA A 278 -12.04 -9.44 -13.92
C ALA A 278 -10.57 -9.64 -14.35
N GLU A 279 -10.25 -9.36 -15.61
CA GLU A 279 -8.87 -9.38 -16.13
C GLU A 279 -8.23 -7.99 -16.02
N LEU A 280 -6.95 -7.91 -15.64
CA LEU A 280 -6.24 -6.64 -15.55
C LEU A 280 -6.14 -5.94 -16.90
N LYS A 281 -6.23 -4.59 -16.91
CA LYS A 281 -6.05 -3.72 -18.09
C LYS A 281 -4.88 -2.76 -17.92
#